data_AF-A0A4S2D009-F1
#
_entry.id   AF-A0A4S2D009-F1
#
_cell.length_a   1.000
_cell.length_b   1.000
_cell.length_c   1.000
_cell.angle_alpha   90.00
_cell.angle_beta   90.00
_cell.angle_gamma   90.00
#
_symmetry.space_group_name_H-M   'P 1'
#
loop_
_entity.id
_entity.type
_entity.pdbx_description
1 polymer ?
#
loop_
_entity_poly.entity_id
_entity_poly.type
_entity_poly.pdbx_seq_one_letter_code
_entity_poly.pdbx_strand_id
1 'polypeptide(L)'
;MLMFGLLPLLLITYSGVMLMAVQQTLSMASAEGARASLRYAAPDQRRLAACVAARRSMQWLLAYAGQNPDCATSAAPPIIVSAPAPCADLPSAQCIQVRVSYDYRANPFLPGTGTVYGWVVSRPITSTAVAQLDQGSN
;
A
#
# COMPACT_ATOMS: atom_id res chain seq x y z
N MET A 1 35.97 1.55 20.62
CA MET A 1 36.02 2.13 19.24
C MET A 1 35.15 1.37 18.25
N LEU A 2 35.15 0.02 18.22
CA LEU A 2 34.28 -0.78 17.33
C LEU A 2 32.78 -0.43 17.42
N MET A 3 32.27 -0.19 18.63
CA MET A 3 30.85 0.13 18.85
C MET A 3 30.40 1.41 18.12
N PHE A 4 31.27 2.42 17.99
CA PHE A 4 30.93 3.71 17.37
C PHE A 4 30.84 3.64 15.84
N GLY A 5 31.50 2.67 15.20
CA GLY A 5 31.41 2.46 13.75
C GLY A 5 30.40 1.37 13.36
N LEU A 6 30.33 0.29 14.13
CA LEU A 6 29.49 -0.86 13.81
C LEU A 6 28.00 -0.58 14.06
N LEU A 7 27.68 0.11 15.15
CA LEU A 7 26.30 0.42 15.53
C LEU A 7 25.57 1.29 14.49
N PRO A 8 26.11 2.43 14.00
CA PRO A 8 25.44 3.20 12.96
C PRO A 8 25.33 2.42 11.64
N LEU A 9 26.33 1.62 11.28
CA LEU A 9 26.28 0.78 10.07
C LEU A 9 25.14 -0.26 10.15
N LEU A 10 24.96 -0.90 11.30
CA LEU A 10 23.87 -1.84 11.54
C LEU A 10 22.50 -1.15 11.49
N LEU A 11 22.36 0.04 12.08
CA LEU A 11 21.11 0.80 12.03
C LEU A 11 20.74 1.20 10.60
N ILE A 12 21.71 1.67 9.81
CA ILE A 12 21.50 2.05 8.41
C ILE A 12 21.10 0.82 7.58
N THR A 13 21.85 -0.27 7.66
CA THR A 13 21.56 -1.51 6.91
C THR A 13 20.19 -2.10 7.29
N TYR A 14 19.87 -2.16 8.59
CA TYR A 14 18.56 -2.58 9.06
C TYR A 14 17.43 -1.70 8.51
N SER A 15 17.59 -0.38 8.57
CA SER A 15 16.58 0.55 8.05
C SER A 15 16.36 0.39 6.55
N GLY A 16 17.44 0.20 5.77
CA GLY A 16 17.35 -0.02 4.33
C GLY A 16 16.62 -1.32 3.99
N VAL A 17 16.94 -2.41 4.67
CA VAL A 17 16.26 -3.71 4.48
C VAL A 17 14.77 -3.61 4.82
N MET A 18 14.43 -2.94 5.93
CA MET A 18 13.02 -2.75 6.32
C MET A 18 12.25 -1.88 5.33
N LEU A 19 12.85 -0.83 4.79
CA LEU A 19 12.22 0.00 3.76
C LEU A 19 11.95 -0.79 2.47
N MET A 20 12.88 -1.65 2.06
CA MET A 20 12.68 -2.53 0.90
C MET A 20 11.56 -3.54 1.15
N ALA A 21 11.50 -4.11 2.36
CA ALA A 21 10.41 -5.01 2.76
C ALA A 21 9.04 -4.31 2.72
N VAL A 22 8.95 -3.05 3.16
CA VAL A 22 7.74 -2.23 3.03
C VAL A 22 7.36 -2.04 1.56
N GLN A 23 8.29 -1.64 0.71
CA GLN A 23 8.01 -1.44 -0.72
C GLN A 23 7.51 -2.72 -1.39
N GLN A 24 8.16 -3.86 -1.13
CA GLN A 24 7.74 -5.17 -1.65
C GLN A 24 6.33 -5.53 -1.17
N THR A 25 6.04 -5.30 0.11
CA THR A 25 4.72 -5.56 0.69
C THR A 25 3.65 -4.68 0.04
N LEU A 26 3.90 -3.37 -0.11
CA LEU A 26 2.95 -2.44 -0.73
C LEU A 26 2.72 -2.78 -2.21
N SER A 27 3.77 -3.15 -2.94
CA SER A 27 3.66 -3.62 -4.32
C SER A 27 2.75 -4.85 -4.42
N MET A 28 3.02 -5.88 -3.62
CA MET A 28 2.20 -7.09 -3.55
C MET A 28 0.75 -6.79 -3.15
N ALA A 29 0.54 -5.93 -2.16
CA ALA A 29 -0.79 -5.58 -1.67
C ALA A 29 -1.63 -4.83 -2.71
N SER A 30 -1.04 -3.86 -3.41
CA SER A 30 -1.74 -3.18 -4.50
C SER A 30 -2.11 -4.13 -5.64
N ALA A 31 -1.18 -5.01 -6.05
CA ALA A 31 -1.42 -5.97 -7.13
C ALA A 31 -2.50 -7.00 -6.77
N GLU A 32 -2.47 -7.54 -5.55
CA GLU A 32 -3.47 -8.52 -5.10
C GLU A 32 -4.85 -7.88 -4.91
N GLY A 33 -4.91 -6.64 -4.41
CA GLY A 33 -6.16 -5.87 -4.36
C GLY A 33 -6.76 -5.64 -5.76
N ALA A 34 -5.91 -5.25 -6.72
CA ALA A 34 -6.34 -5.09 -8.11
C ALA A 34 -6.87 -6.41 -8.70
N ARG A 35 -6.16 -7.53 -8.50
CA ARG A 35 -6.61 -8.86 -8.94
C ARG A 35 -7.93 -9.30 -8.32
N ALA A 36 -8.14 -9.04 -7.02
CA ALA A 36 -9.38 -9.38 -6.33
C ALA A 36 -10.60 -8.61 -6.85
N SER A 37 -10.41 -7.38 -7.35
CA SER A 37 -11.47 -6.56 -7.91
C SER A 37 -12.10 -7.11 -9.20
N LEU A 38 -11.43 -8.06 -9.87
CA LEU A 38 -11.90 -8.67 -11.11
C LEU A 38 -12.97 -9.74 -10.91
N ARG A 39 -13.06 -10.35 -9.72
CA ARG A 39 -13.91 -11.53 -9.48
C ARG A 39 -15.40 -11.24 -9.30
N TYR A 40 -15.78 -10.01 -8.98
CA TYR A 40 -17.14 -9.68 -8.53
C TYR A 40 -17.87 -8.83 -9.57
N ALA A 41 -19.19 -8.98 -9.70
CA ALA A 41 -19.97 -8.22 -10.68
C ALA A 41 -20.29 -6.80 -10.19
N ALA A 42 -20.80 -6.64 -8.96
CA ALA A 42 -21.25 -5.37 -8.42
C ALA A 42 -20.08 -4.45 -7.99
N PRO A 43 -20.15 -3.13 -8.26
CA PRO A 43 -19.04 -2.20 -8.02
C PRO A 43 -18.62 -2.13 -6.55
N ASP A 44 -19.55 -2.15 -5.60
CA ASP A 44 -19.24 -2.07 -4.17
C ASP A 44 -18.58 -3.35 -3.65
N GLN A 45 -19.02 -4.52 -4.14
CA GLN A 45 -18.40 -5.80 -3.81
C GLN A 45 -16.97 -5.90 -4.37
N ARG A 46 -16.73 -5.37 -5.57
CA ARG A 46 -15.38 -5.27 -6.16
C ARG A 46 -14.45 -4.43 -5.28
N ARG A 47 -14.91 -3.28 -4.79
CA ARG A 47 -14.12 -2.40 -3.91
C ARG A 47 -13.81 -3.06 -2.58
N LEU A 48 -14.82 -3.66 -1.95
CA LEU A 48 -14.64 -4.36 -0.68
C LEU A 48 -13.65 -5.52 -0.82
N ALA A 49 -13.78 -6.34 -1.86
CA ALA A 49 -12.86 -7.44 -2.14
C ALA A 49 -11.43 -6.95 -2.38
N ALA A 50 -11.27 -5.87 -3.16
CA ALA A 50 -9.97 -5.25 -3.42
C ALA A 50 -9.30 -4.78 -2.14
N CYS A 51 -10.05 -4.10 -1.26
CA CYS A 51 -9.51 -3.65 0.02
C CYS A 51 -9.16 -4.81 0.94
N VAL A 52 -10.03 -5.81 1.08
CA VAL A 52 -9.78 -6.97 1.96
C VAL A 52 -8.54 -7.74 1.51
N ALA A 53 -8.36 -7.93 0.21
CA ALA A 53 -7.19 -8.57 -0.37
C ALA A 53 -5.91 -7.73 -0.13
N ALA A 54 -5.94 -6.43 -0.38
CA ALA A 54 -4.83 -5.54 -0.09
C ALA A 54 -4.47 -5.55 1.41
N ARG A 55 -5.46 -5.46 2.29
CA ARG A 55 -5.31 -5.48 3.76
C ARG A 55 -4.63 -6.76 4.23
N ARG A 56 -5.04 -7.92 3.69
CA ARG A 56 -4.43 -9.22 4.02
C ARG A 56 -2.96 -9.26 3.61
N SER A 57 -2.63 -8.76 2.42
CA SER A 57 -1.25 -8.75 1.92
C SER A 57 -0.32 -7.83 2.71
N MET A 58 -0.83 -6.73 3.28
CA MET A 58 -0.05 -5.81 4.13
C MET A 58 -0.32 -5.96 5.65
N GLN A 59 -0.89 -7.09 6.09
CA GLN A 59 -1.34 -7.29 7.47
C GLN A 59 -0.26 -7.02 8.53
N TRP A 60 0.99 -7.42 8.26
CA TRP A 60 2.09 -7.26 9.21
C TRP A 60 2.43 -5.78 9.41
N LEU A 61 2.35 -5.00 8.34
CA LEU A 61 2.66 -3.57 8.34
C LEU A 61 1.56 -2.77 9.05
N LEU A 62 0.31 -3.19 8.85
CA LEU A 62 -0.86 -2.65 9.56
C LEU A 62 -0.80 -2.97 11.05
N ALA A 63 -0.49 -4.22 11.41
CA ALA A 63 -0.29 -4.61 12.81
C ALA A 63 0.85 -3.82 13.46
N TYR A 64 1.96 -3.63 12.75
CA TYR A 64 3.09 -2.83 13.22
C TYR A 64 2.69 -1.36 13.45
N ALA A 65 1.94 -0.76 12.54
CA ALA A 65 1.45 0.62 12.66
C ALA A 65 0.24 0.78 13.59
N GLY A 66 -0.30 -0.31 14.15
CA GLY A 66 -1.54 -0.28 14.93
C GLY A 66 -2.77 0.19 14.13
N GLN A 67 -2.77 -0.02 12.81
CA GLN A 67 -3.82 0.44 11.90
C GLN A 67 -4.79 -0.71 11.55
N ASN A 68 -6.09 -0.44 11.58
CA ASN A 68 -7.11 -1.36 11.11
C ASN A 68 -8.05 -0.66 10.11
N PRO A 69 -7.65 -0.55 8.83
CA PRO A 69 -8.45 0.14 7.83
C PRO A 69 -9.81 -0.57 7.62
N ASP A 70 -10.87 0.23 7.59
CA ASP A 70 -12.21 -0.24 7.26
C ASP A 70 -12.38 -0.37 5.73
N CYS A 71 -12.66 -1.59 5.30
CA CYS A 71 -12.86 -1.92 3.90
C CYS A 71 -14.29 -1.67 3.39
N ALA A 72 -15.21 -1.21 4.23
CA ALA A 72 -16.54 -0.78 3.79
C ALA A 72 -16.48 0.56 3.04
N THR A 73 -15.59 1.47 3.44
CA THR A 73 -15.47 2.81 2.85
C THR A 73 -14.25 2.95 1.93
N SER A 74 -13.10 2.36 2.30
CA SER A 74 -11.85 2.31 1.49
C SER A 74 -11.47 3.62 0.79
N ALA A 75 -11.80 4.77 1.37
CA ALA A 75 -11.60 6.09 0.75
C ALA A 75 -10.41 6.86 1.36
N ALA A 76 -9.76 6.31 2.38
CA ALA A 76 -8.70 6.98 3.14
C ALA A 76 -7.46 6.08 3.30
N PRO A 77 -6.25 6.66 3.47
CA PRO A 77 -5.06 5.91 3.84
C PRO A 77 -5.30 5.05 5.09
N PRO A 78 -4.67 3.87 5.22
CA PRO A 78 -3.57 3.34 4.39
C PRO A 78 -3.99 2.61 3.11
N ILE A 79 -5.28 2.38 2.86
CA ILE A 79 -5.78 1.64 1.69
C ILE A 79 -6.92 2.42 1.04
N ILE A 80 -6.67 2.94 -0.16
CA ILE A 80 -7.63 3.68 -0.95
C ILE A 80 -7.99 2.87 -2.20
N VAL A 81 -9.27 2.55 -2.36
CA VAL A 81 -9.81 1.89 -3.55
C VAL A 81 -10.76 2.86 -4.24
N SER A 82 -10.41 3.23 -5.46
CA SER A 82 -11.25 4.12 -6.28
C SER A 82 -12.57 3.46 -6.72
N ALA A 83 -13.56 4.29 -7.02
CA ALA A 83 -14.73 3.83 -7.74
C ALA A 83 -14.36 3.41 -9.18
N PRO A 84 -15.10 2.47 -9.79
CA PRO A 84 -14.94 2.17 -11.21
C PRO A 84 -15.08 3.46 -12.02
N ALA A 85 -14.05 3.76 -12.79
CA ALA A 85 -13.98 4.94 -13.65
C ALA A 85 -13.40 4.52 -15.01
N PRO A 86 -13.66 5.27 -16.10
CA PRO A 86 -13.04 4.96 -17.39
C PRO A 86 -11.51 4.95 -17.28
N CYS A 87 -10.86 3.96 -17.88
CA CYS A 87 -9.40 3.88 -17.91
C CYS A 87 -8.82 5.04 -18.73
N ALA A 88 -7.71 5.63 -18.28
CA ALA A 88 -7.10 6.79 -18.93
C ALA A 88 -6.74 6.55 -20.41
N ASP A 89 -6.22 5.36 -20.71
CA ASP A 89 -5.79 4.97 -22.07
C ASP A 89 -6.86 4.17 -22.84
N LEU A 90 -7.99 3.85 -22.20
CA LEU A 90 -9.06 3.06 -22.81
C LEU A 90 -10.44 3.43 -22.22
N PRO A 91 -11.10 4.49 -22.72
CA PRO A 91 -12.34 5.00 -22.13
C PRO A 91 -13.52 4.04 -22.23
N SER A 92 -13.42 3.04 -23.12
CA SER A 92 -14.41 1.96 -23.26
C SER A 92 -14.30 0.89 -22.17
N ALA A 93 -13.25 0.88 -21.36
CA ALA A 93 -13.07 -0.04 -20.25
C ALA A 93 -13.19 0.67 -18.90
N GLN A 94 -13.67 -0.05 -17.89
CA GLN A 94 -13.72 0.46 -16.51
C GLN A 94 -12.46 0.02 -15.77
N CYS A 95 -11.86 0.91 -15.01
CA CYS A 95 -10.67 0.65 -14.20
C CYS A 95 -10.98 0.86 -12.72
N ILE A 96 -10.43 -0.01 -11.87
CA ILE A 96 -10.33 0.20 -10.43
C ILE A 96 -8.86 0.36 -10.08
N GLN A 97 -8.52 1.51 -9.49
CA GLN A 97 -7.23 1.75 -8.87
C GLN A 97 -7.25 1.40 -7.39
N VAL A 98 -6.26 0.62 -6.97
CA VAL A 98 -5.94 0.30 -5.57
C VAL A 98 -4.64 0.97 -5.21
N ARG A 99 -4.71 1.93 -4.29
CA ARG A 99 -3.55 2.64 -3.73
C ARG A 99 -3.37 2.23 -2.28
N VAL A 100 -2.18 1.73 -1.96
CA VAL A 100 -1.78 1.44 -0.58
C VAL A 100 -0.65 2.37 -0.18
N SER A 101 -0.60 2.74 1.09
CA SER A 101 0.39 3.69 1.60
C SER A 101 0.84 3.34 3.00
N TYR A 102 2.09 3.66 3.31
CA TYR A 102 2.66 3.58 4.64
C TYR A 102 3.31 4.90 5.04
N ASP A 103 2.88 5.45 6.17
CA ASP A 103 3.47 6.66 6.74
C ASP A 103 4.59 6.28 7.71
N TYR A 104 5.82 6.35 7.21
CA TYR A 104 7.04 6.10 7.99
C TYR A 104 7.29 7.17 9.06
N ARG A 105 6.80 8.41 8.87
CA ARG A 105 7.00 9.48 9.86
C ARG A 105 6.16 9.25 11.10
N ALA A 106 4.91 8.81 10.90
CA ALA A 106 4.01 8.45 11.99
C ALA A 106 4.43 7.13 12.66
N ASN A 107 4.97 6.18 11.89
CA ASN A 107 5.33 4.85 12.38
C ASN A 107 6.76 4.45 11.94
N PRO A 108 7.83 5.01 12.55
CA PRO A 108 9.19 4.67 12.18
C PRO A 108 9.64 3.33 12.77
N PHE A 109 10.39 2.52 12.00
CA PHE A 109 10.95 1.25 12.49
C PHE A 109 12.02 1.39 13.57
N LEU A 110 12.69 2.55 13.62
CA LEU A 110 13.70 2.87 14.60
C LEU A 110 13.28 4.14 15.36
N PRO A 111 13.32 4.14 16.70
CA PRO A 111 13.00 5.33 17.47
C PRO A 111 13.96 6.47 17.09
N GLY A 112 13.42 7.65 16.81
CA GLY A 112 14.20 8.84 16.40
C GLY A 112 14.55 8.93 14.92
N THR A 113 14.33 7.90 14.10
CA THR A 113 14.55 8.00 12.64
C THR A 113 13.41 8.69 11.91
N GLY A 114 12.21 8.76 12.49
CA GLY A 114 11.07 9.45 11.88
C GLY A 114 11.30 10.94 11.62
N THR A 115 12.11 11.61 12.45
CA THR A 115 12.50 13.03 12.26
C THR A 115 13.67 13.17 11.30
N VAL A 116 14.71 12.33 11.42
CA VAL A 116 15.91 12.36 10.58
C VAL A 116 15.59 11.97 9.14
N TYR A 117 14.92 10.82 8.96
CA TYR A 117 14.42 10.40 7.65
C TYR A 117 13.19 11.17 7.23
N GLY A 118 12.43 11.80 8.13
CA GLY A 118 11.33 12.70 7.74
C GLY A 118 11.78 13.92 6.93
N TRP A 119 13.08 14.26 7.00
CA TRP A 119 13.70 15.28 6.15
C TRP A 119 13.97 14.77 4.71
N VAL A 120 14.26 13.46 4.57
CA VAL A 120 14.57 12.80 3.29
C VAL A 120 13.32 12.19 2.64
N VAL A 121 12.43 11.63 3.44
CA VAL A 121 11.18 10.96 3.08
C VAL A 121 10.03 11.85 3.55
N SER A 122 9.72 12.86 2.73
CA SER A 122 8.67 13.85 3.00
C SER A 122 7.26 13.36 2.64
N ARG A 123 7.16 12.23 1.93
CA ARG A 123 5.90 11.63 1.46
C ARG A 123 5.77 10.19 1.96
N PRO A 124 4.54 9.72 2.26
CA PRO A 124 4.33 8.32 2.59
C PRO A 124 4.80 7.43 1.44
N ILE A 125 5.28 6.24 1.77
CA ILE A 125 5.67 5.25 0.78
C ILE A 125 4.37 4.70 0.20
N THR A 126 4.15 4.87 -1.10
CA THR A 126 2.90 4.48 -1.77
C THR A 126 3.14 3.49 -2.89
N SER A 127 2.21 2.56 -3.07
CA SER A 127 2.13 1.72 -4.27
C SER A 127 0.72 1.80 -4.85
N THR A 128 0.63 1.81 -6.18
CA THR A 128 -0.64 1.85 -6.90
C THR A 128 -0.66 0.77 -7.96
N ALA A 129 -1.75 0.00 -8.01
CA ALA A 129 -2.04 -0.92 -9.10
C ALA A 129 -3.45 -0.62 -9.65
N VAL A 130 -3.63 -0.85 -10.94
CA VAL A 130 -4.90 -0.65 -11.64
C VAL A 130 -5.33 -1.99 -12.21
N ALA A 131 -6.60 -2.34 -12.00
CA ALA A 131 -7.24 -3.46 -12.67
C ALA A 131 -8.24 -2.92 -13.71
N GLN A 132 -8.07 -3.35 -14.94
CA GLN A 132 -9.06 -3.14 -15.99
C GLN A 132 -10.17 -4.19 -15.83
N LEU A 133 -11.37 -3.71 -15.56
CA LEU A 133 -12.57 -4.51 -15.56
C LEU A 133 -13.01 -4.68 -17.01
N ASP A 134 -13.09 -5.93 -17.44
CA ASP A 134 -13.75 -6.26 -18.69
C ASP A 134 -15.26 -6.04 -18.53
N GLN A 135 -15.81 -5.10 -19.30
CA GLN A 135 -17.24 -4.98 -19.47
C GLN A 135 -17.60 -5.94 -20.59
N GLY A 136 -17.80 -7.22 -20.25
CA GLY A 136 -18.09 -8.26 -21.24
C GLY A 136 -19.11 -7.74 -22.26
N SER A 137 -18.70 -7.65 -23.52
CA SER A 137 -19.65 -7.57 -24.62
C SER A 137 -20.32 -8.93 -24.67
N ASN A 138 -21.63 -8.95 -24.40
CA ASN A 138 -22.58 -10.07 -24.58
C ASN A 138 -22.01 -11.41 -25.05
#